data_AF-A0A9D8P4S4-F1
#
_entry.id   AF-A0A9D8P4S4-F1
#
_cell.length_a   1.000
_cell.length_b   1.000
_cell.length_c   1.000
_cell.angle_alpha   90.00
_cell.angle_beta   90.00
_cell.angle_gamma   90.00
#
_symmetry.space_group_name_H-M   'P 1'
#
loop_
_entity.id
_entity.type
_entity.pdbx_description
1 polymer ?
#
loop_
_entity_poly.entity_id
_entity_poly.type
_entity_poly.pdbx_seq_one_letter_code
_entity_poly.pdbx_strand_id
1 'polypeptide(L)'
;SCAGVGAWFTAVSLLTGMLWGKPMWGTYWVWDPRLTAQLILLFLYLGYMGLRAGIDDLGRADKASAVLAIVGVINLPIIRYSVEWWNSIHQAPSVMKMDRPSMPFDMLAPLLMMLLGFTLYFAAVMLVRLRAEILRRERTASWIREVLR
;
A
#
# COMPACT_ATOMS: atom_id res chain seq x y z
N SER A 1 -6.83 9.79 4.91
CA SER A 1 -5.50 9.80 5.56
C SER A 1 -4.52 8.74 5.05
N CYS A 2 -4.97 7.51 4.78
CA CYS A 2 -4.10 6.38 4.41
C CYS A 2 -3.52 6.42 2.99
N ALA A 3 -4.29 6.91 2.00
CA ALA A 3 -3.95 6.82 0.58
C ALA A 3 -2.53 7.31 0.24
N GLY A 4 -2.08 8.45 0.79
CA GLY A 4 -0.74 8.97 0.52
C GLY A 4 0.41 8.10 1.07
N VAL A 5 0.18 7.39 2.18
CA VAL A 5 1.17 6.45 2.73
C VAL A 5 1.22 5.19 1.85
N GLY A 6 0.06 4.65 1.48
CA GLY A 6 -0.04 3.51 0.57
C GLY A 6 0.58 3.78 -0.80
N ALA A 7 0.34 4.96 -1.38
CA ALA A 7 0.98 5.41 -2.62
C ALA A 7 2.51 5.38 -2.51
N TRP A 8 3.06 5.92 -1.42
CA TRP A 8 4.50 5.94 -1.17
C TRP A 8 5.10 4.55 -1.06
N PHE A 9 4.50 3.67 -0.27
CA PHE A 9 4.96 2.28 -0.16
C PHE A 9 4.89 1.54 -1.50
N THR A 10 3.83 1.78 -2.28
CA THR A 10 3.65 1.15 -3.59
C THR A 10 4.70 1.65 -4.58
N ALA A 11 4.94 2.96 -4.63
CA ALA A 11 5.95 3.56 -5.50
C ALA A 11 7.37 3.09 -5.14
N VAL A 12 7.74 3.11 -3.85
CA VAL A 12 9.04 2.61 -3.39
C VAL A 12 9.18 1.13 -3.71
N SER A 13 8.16 0.31 -3.43
CA SER A 13 8.17 -1.11 -3.76
C SER A 13 8.38 -1.38 -5.25
N LEU A 14 7.73 -0.61 -6.13
CA LEU A 14 7.91 -0.73 -7.58
C LEU A 14 9.34 -0.34 -7.99
N LEU A 15 9.84 0.80 -7.48
CA LEU A 15 11.18 1.31 -7.81
C LEU A 15 12.30 0.39 -7.28
N THR A 16 12.25 -0.01 -6.01
CA THR A 16 13.26 -0.92 -5.46
C THR A 16 13.12 -2.31 -6.04
N GLY A 17 11.88 -2.74 -6.33
CA GLY A 17 11.59 -4.03 -6.97
C GLY A 17 12.15 -4.12 -8.38
N MET A 18 11.97 -3.09 -9.22
CA MET A 18 12.54 -3.09 -10.58
C MET A 18 14.07 -3.07 -10.58
N LEU A 19 14.68 -2.30 -9.66
CA LEU A 19 16.13 -2.23 -9.51
C LEU A 19 16.71 -3.59 -9.10
N TRP A 20 16.02 -4.30 -8.19
CA TRP A 20 16.39 -5.66 -7.79
C TRP A 20 16.09 -6.71 -8.86
N GLY A 21 15.04 -6.51 -9.67
CA GLY A 21 14.69 -7.41 -10.77
C GLY A 21 15.78 -7.53 -11.83
N LYS A 22 16.54 -6.45 -12.08
CA LYS A 22 17.61 -6.46 -13.09
C LYS A 22 18.71 -7.51 -12.84
N PRO A 23 19.35 -7.59 -11.66
CA PRO A 23 20.34 -8.63 -11.38
C PRO A 23 19.73 -10.03 -11.22
N MET A 24 18.46 -10.14 -10.81
CA MET A 24 17.85 -11.45 -10.53
C MET A 24 17.23 -12.12 -11.74
N TRP A 25 16.63 -11.35 -12.65
CA TRP A 25 15.87 -11.85 -13.79
C TRP A 25 16.29 -11.22 -15.12
N GLY A 26 17.35 -10.40 -15.14
CA GLY A 26 17.91 -9.81 -16.35
C GLY A 26 17.15 -8.59 -16.90
N THR A 27 16.03 -8.21 -16.30
CA THR A 27 15.17 -7.09 -16.75
C THR A 27 14.66 -6.25 -15.58
N TYR A 28 14.46 -4.95 -15.80
CA TYR A 28 13.85 -4.05 -14.82
C TYR A 28 12.33 -4.24 -14.74
N TRP A 29 11.70 -4.63 -15.86
CA TRP A 29 10.25 -4.70 -15.95
C TRP A 29 9.81 -5.79 -16.90
N VAL A 30 8.70 -6.43 -16.54
CA VAL A 30 7.89 -7.29 -17.43
C VAL A 30 6.44 -6.94 -17.19
N TRP A 31 5.62 -7.04 -18.24
CA TRP A 31 4.18 -6.80 -18.16
C TRP A 31 3.43 -8.04 -17.66
N ASP A 32 3.88 -8.59 -16.54
CA ASP A 32 3.20 -9.72 -15.92
C ASP A 32 2.03 -9.24 -15.04
N PRO A 33 1.09 -10.15 -14.69
CA PRO A 33 -0.09 -9.77 -13.91
C PRO A 33 0.25 -9.16 -12.54
N ARG A 34 1.37 -9.55 -11.92
CA ARG A 34 1.75 -9.08 -10.57
C ARG A 34 2.24 -7.63 -10.62
N LEU A 35 3.23 -7.36 -11.45
CA LEU A 35 3.83 -6.03 -11.60
C LEU A 35 2.79 -5.05 -12.16
N THR A 36 1.98 -5.51 -13.13
CA THR A 36 0.90 -4.71 -13.69
C THR A 36 -0.16 -4.38 -12.64
N ALA A 37 -0.62 -5.36 -11.85
CA ALA A 37 -1.61 -5.10 -10.79
C ALA A 37 -1.06 -4.19 -9.67
N GLN A 38 0.24 -4.31 -9.33
CA GLN A 38 0.91 -3.41 -8.39
C GLN A 38 1.02 -1.98 -8.95
N LEU A 39 1.29 -1.81 -10.24
CA LEU A 39 1.27 -0.50 -10.90
C LEU A 39 -0.14 0.11 -10.94
N ILE A 40 -1.15 -0.71 -11.23
CA ILE A 40 -2.56 -0.31 -11.15
C ILE A 40 -2.91 0.13 -9.72
N LEU A 41 -2.39 -0.54 -8.68
CA LEU A 41 -2.59 -0.10 -7.29
C LEU A 41 -2.02 1.29 -7.03
N LEU A 42 -0.84 1.62 -7.59
CA LEU A 42 -0.28 2.97 -7.49
C LEU A 42 -1.21 3.99 -8.15
N PHE A 43 -1.72 3.70 -9.35
CA PHE A 43 -2.68 4.58 -10.02
C PHE A 43 -4.02 4.68 -9.30
N LEU A 44 -4.50 3.63 -8.65
CA LEU A 44 -5.69 3.68 -7.80
C LEU A 44 -5.48 4.62 -6.61
N TYR A 45 -4.30 4.59 -5.97
CA TYR A 45 -3.98 5.55 -4.90
C TYR A 45 -3.89 6.99 -5.41
N LEU A 46 -3.21 7.23 -6.53
CA LEU A 46 -3.11 8.55 -7.13
C LEU A 46 -4.49 9.07 -7.57
N GLY A 47 -5.29 8.22 -8.20
CA GLY A 47 -6.67 8.50 -8.60
C GLY A 47 -7.56 8.81 -7.41
N TYR A 48 -7.45 8.06 -6.31
CA TYR A 48 -8.16 8.36 -5.06
C TYR A 48 -7.78 9.73 -4.50
N MET A 49 -6.49 10.05 -4.44
CA MET A 49 -6.04 11.34 -3.93
C MET A 49 -6.46 12.49 -4.84
N GLY A 50 -6.35 12.33 -6.16
CA GLY A 50 -6.78 13.30 -7.15
C GLY A 50 -8.29 13.53 -7.11
N LEU A 51 -9.09 12.47 -7.06
CA LEU A 51 -10.54 12.54 -6.96
C LEU A 51 -10.99 13.27 -5.68
N ARG A 52 -10.38 12.95 -4.53
CA ARG A 52 -10.71 13.62 -3.26
C ARG A 52 -10.29 15.09 -3.26
N ALA A 53 -9.17 15.42 -3.90
CA ALA A 53 -8.67 16.80 -3.98
C ALA A 53 -9.44 17.65 -5.00
N GLY A 54 -10.03 17.04 -6.03
CA GLY A 54 -10.77 17.74 -7.08
C GLY A 54 -12.25 18.03 -6.77
N ILE A 55 -12.73 17.70 -5.57
CA ILE A 55 -14.11 17.97 -5.16
C ILE A 55 -14.10 18.87 -3.92
N ASP A 56 -14.66 20.08 -4.04
CA ASP A 56 -14.69 21.07 -2.95
C ASP A 56 -15.58 20.65 -1.78
N ASP A 57 -16.74 20.07 -2.08
CA ASP A 57 -17.66 19.59 -1.05
C ASP A 57 -17.10 18.31 -0.40
N LEU A 58 -16.66 18.44 0.85
CA LEU A 58 -16.01 17.35 1.59
C LEU A 58 -16.88 16.09 1.69
N GLY A 59 -18.19 16.24 1.85
CA GLY A 59 -19.11 15.10 1.96
C GLY A 59 -19.23 14.31 0.66
N ARG A 60 -19.32 15.01 -0.48
CA ARG A 60 -19.30 14.42 -1.82
C ARG A 60 -17.94 13.83 -2.15
N ALA A 61 -16.85 14.52 -1.81
CA ALA A 61 -15.49 14.06 -2.00
C ALA A 61 -15.26 12.72 -1.28
N ASP A 62 -15.66 12.63 -0.01
CA ASP A 62 -15.53 11.42 0.80
C ASP A 62 -16.37 10.27 0.22
N LYS A 63 -17.61 10.51 -0.22
CA LYS A 63 -18.47 9.48 -0.84
C LYS A 63 -17.90 8.97 -2.16
N ALA A 64 -17.53 9.85 -3.07
CA ALA A 64 -16.96 9.47 -4.36
C ALA A 64 -15.66 8.69 -4.19
N SER A 65 -14.79 9.14 -3.27
CA SER A 65 -13.53 8.46 -2.96
C SER A 65 -13.75 7.11 -2.30
N ALA A 66 -14.77 6.97 -1.46
CA ALA A 66 -15.13 5.68 -0.83
C ALA A 66 -15.56 4.64 -1.88
N VAL A 67 -16.36 5.03 -2.88
CA VAL A 67 -16.74 4.14 -3.99
C VAL A 67 -15.49 3.65 -4.74
N LEU A 68 -14.59 4.57 -5.10
CA LEU A 68 -13.34 4.21 -5.77
C LEU A 68 -12.49 3.26 -4.91
N ALA A 69 -12.41 3.49 -3.60
CA ALA A 69 -11.66 2.62 -2.70
C ALA A 69 -12.27 1.20 -2.63
N ILE A 70 -13.60 1.09 -2.54
CA ILE A 70 -14.29 -0.22 -2.52
C ILE A 70 -14.03 -0.98 -3.82
N VAL A 71 -14.17 -0.32 -4.97
CA VAL A 71 -13.86 -0.94 -6.27
C VAL A 71 -12.38 -1.34 -6.34
N GLY A 72 -11.48 -0.49 -5.86
CA GLY A 72 -10.04 -0.73 -5.84
C GLY A 72 -9.63 -1.94 -4.98
N VAL A 73 -10.41 -2.32 -3.96
CA VAL A 73 -10.14 -3.51 -3.14
C VAL A 73 -10.10 -4.79 -3.98
N ILE A 74 -10.82 -4.84 -5.09
CA ILE A 74 -10.81 -5.99 -6.02
C ILE A 74 -9.39 -6.25 -6.58
N ASN A 75 -8.55 -5.23 -6.66
CA ASN A 75 -7.17 -5.37 -7.10
C ASN A 75 -6.28 -6.13 -6.09
N LEU A 76 -6.63 -6.14 -4.80
CA LEU A 76 -5.81 -6.77 -3.76
C LEU A 76 -5.77 -8.31 -3.90
N PRO A 77 -6.89 -9.03 -4.09
CA PRO A 77 -6.87 -10.44 -4.44
C PRO A 77 -6.06 -10.73 -5.70
N ILE A 78 -6.18 -9.90 -6.74
CA ILE A 78 -5.42 -10.09 -7.99
C ILE A 78 -3.92 -10.04 -7.72
N ILE A 79 -3.44 -9.04 -6.96
CA ILE A 79 -2.03 -8.95 -6.58
C ILE A 79 -1.61 -10.18 -5.76
N ARG A 80 -2.36 -10.53 -4.71
CA ARG A 80 -2.01 -11.62 -3.79
C ARG A 80 -1.93 -12.98 -4.48
N TYR A 81 -2.89 -13.28 -5.35
CA TYR A 81 -3.00 -14.57 -6.01
C TYR A 81 -2.36 -14.58 -7.41
N SER A 82 -1.84 -13.46 -7.90
CA SER A 82 -1.14 -13.40 -9.20
C SER A 82 -0.02 -14.43 -9.33
N VAL A 83 0.64 -14.79 -8.23
CA VAL A 83 1.69 -15.81 -8.17
C VAL A 83 1.18 -17.25 -8.37
N GLU A 84 -0.08 -17.50 -8.02
CA GLU A 84 -0.71 -18.82 -8.10
C GLU A 84 -1.52 -18.97 -9.38
N TRP A 85 -2.17 -17.89 -9.84
CA TRP A 85 -3.03 -17.90 -11.03
C TRP A 85 -2.27 -17.81 -12.35
N TRP A 86 -1.08 -17.21 -12.38
CA TRP A 86 -0.29 -17.07 -13.61
C TRP A 86 1.17 -17.47 -13.45
N ASN A 87 1.69 -18.14 -14.48
CA ASN A 87 3.11 -18.37 -14.63
C ASN A 87 3.82 -17.04 -14.92
N SER A 88 4.86 -16.73 -14.14
CA SER A 88 5.69 -15.54 -14.32
C SER A 88 7.15 -15.87 -14.00
N ILE A 89 8.04 -14.90 -14.19
CA ILE A 89 9.45 -15.01 -13.79
C ILE A 89 9.64 -15.08 -12.27
N HIS A 90 8.58 -14.79 -11.52
CA HIS A 90 8.62 -14.74 -10.07
C HIS A 90 8.45 -16.14 -9.48
N GLN A 91 9.28 -16.46 -8.49
CA GLN A 91 9.15 -17.70 -7.71
C GLN A 91 7.81 -17.80 -6.97
N ALA A 92 7.40 -19.04 -6.71
CA ALA A 92 6.23 -19.39 -5.90
C ALA A 92 6.40 -18.96 -4.42
N PRO A 93 5.30 -18.89 -3.64
CA PRO A 93 5.35 -18.47 -2.23
C PRO A 93 6.28 -19.35 -1.39
N SER A 94 7.19 -18.73 -0.63
CA SER A 94 8.20 -19.44 0.17
C SER A 94 7.96 -19.38 1.70
N VAL A 95 7.13 -18.43 2.16
CA VAL A 95 6.90 -18.15 3.60
C VAL A 95 5.53 -18.63 4.05
N MET A 96 4.45 -18.11 3.47
CA MET A 96 3.09 -18.54 3.77
C MET A 96 2.67 -19.62 2.77
N LYS A 97 3.08 -20.86 3.04
CA LYS A 97 2.61 -22.05 2.34
C LYS A 97 2.12 -23.08 3.37
N MET A 98 1.27 -24.00 2.95
CA MET A 98 0.64 -24.99 3.85
C MET A 98 1.69 -25.95 4.47
N ASP A 99 2.82 -26.14 3.80
CA ASP A 99 3.96 -26.94 4.24
C ASP A 99 5.03 -26.11 5.00
N ARG A 100 6.03 -26.79 5.57
CA ARG A 100 7.17 -26.14 6.26
C ARG A 100 7.82 -25.04 5.40
N PRO A 101 8.15 -23.85 5.96
CA PRO A 101 8.83 -22.78 5.23
C PRO A 101 10.06 -23.32 4.48
N SER A 102 10.20 -22.99 3.19
CA SER A 102 11.37 -23.40 2.39
C SER A 102 12.58 -22.48 2.58
N MET A 103 12.40 -21.38 3.31
CA MET A 103 13.42 -20.35 3.46
C MET A 103 14.34 -20.64 4.67
N PRO A 104 15.67 -20.68 4.46
CA PRO A 104 16.65 -20.73 5.55
C PRO A 104 16.46 -19.60 6.58
N PHE A 105 16.83 -19.86 7.85
CA PHE A 105 16.56 -18.92 8.95
C PHE A 105 17.33 -17.60 8.85
N ASP A 106 18.54 -17.64 8.32
CA ASP A 106 19.39 -16.48 8.02
C ASP A 106 18.75 -15.51 7.00
N MET A 107 17.86 -16.00 6.14
CA MET A 107 17.04 -15.17 5.26
C MET A 107 15.69 -14.79 5.89
N LEU A 108 15.06 -15.74 6.60
CA LEU A 108 13.75 -15.55 7.20
C LEU A 108 13.76 -14.50 8.33
N ALA A 109 14.77 -14.50 9.19
CA ALA A 109 14.83 -13.58 10.33
C ALA A 109 14.94 -12.11 9.90
N PRO A 110 15.83 -11.70 8.97
CA PRO A 110 15.83 -10.35 8.43
C PRO A 110 14.51 -9.98 7.73
N LEU A 111 13.90 -10.90 7.00
CA LEU A 111 12.61 -10.68 6.34
C LEU A 111 11.51 -10.35 7.36
N LEU A 112 11.37 -11.16 8.41
CA LEU A 112 10.36 -10.94 9.45
C LEU A 112 10.63 -9.67 10.27
N MET A 113 11.91 -9.36 10.52
CA MET A 113 12.31 -8.14 11.22
C MET A 113 11.95 -6.90 10.40
N MET A 114 12.22 -6.92 9.09
CA MET A 114 11.83 -5.83 8.19
C MET A 114 10.32 -5.74 8.02
N LEU A 115 9.62 -6.88 7.92
CA LEU A 115 8.15 -6.90 7.88
C LEU A 115 7.57 -6.19 9.10
N LEU A 116 8.00 -6.58 10.31
CA LEU A 116 7.57 -5.94 11.55
C LEU A 116 7.94 -4.46 11.58
N GLY A 117 9.19 -4.12 11.22
CA GLY A 117 9.66 -2.73 11.19
C GLY A 117 8.85 -1.84 10.26
N PHE A 118 8.59 -2.28 9.02
CA PHE A 118 7.76 -1.55 8.07
C PHE A 118 6.29 -1.46 8.51
N THR A 119 5.74 -2.50 9.15
CA THR A 119 4.39 -2.45 9.72
C THR A 119 4.29 -1.43 10.85
N LEU A 120 5.25 -1.42 11.79
CA LEU A 120 5.30 -0.44 12.87
C LEU A 120 5.51 0.99 12.35
N TYR A 121 6.40 1.16 11.36
CA TYR A 121 6.61 2.44 10.71
C TYR A 121 5.35 2.95 10.02
N PHE A 122 4.65 2.08 9.26
CA PHE A 122 3.36 2.40 8.67
C PHE A 122 2.35 2.84 9.74
N ALA A 123 2.22 2.07 10.84
CA ALA A 123 1.31 2.41 11.93
C ALA A 123 1.65 3.78 12.55
N ALA A 124 2.92 4.05 12.83
CA ALA A 124 3.36 5.32 13.40
C ALA A 124 3.03 6.51 12.49
N VAL A 125 3.37 6.43 11.20
CA VAL A 125 3.03 7.47 10.22
C VAL A 125 1.52 7.65 10.10
N MET A 126 0.76 6.55 10.12
CA MET A 126 -0.69 6.58 10.07
C MET A 126 -1.31 7.26 11.28
N LEU A 127 -0.82 7.01 12.50
CA LEU A 127 -1.30 7.66 13.71
C LEU A 127 -1.08 9.18 13.66
N VAL A 128 0.10 9.62 13.21
CA VAL A 128 0.40 11.06 13.03
C VAL A 128 -0.53 11.70 12.01
N ARG A 129 -0.74 11.05 10.85
CA ARG A 129 -1.64 11.57 9.80
C ARG A 129 -3.10 11.56 10.23
N LEU A 130 -3.52 10.56 10.99
CA LEU A 130 -4.88 10.47 11.53
C LEU A 130 -5.12 11.59 12.54
N ARG A 131 -4.19 11.84 13.46
CA ARG A 131 -4.24 12.98 14.39
C ARG A 131 -4.39 14.30 13.63
N ALA A 132 -3.59 14.53 12.59
CA ALA A 132 -3.68 15.74 11.78
C ALA A 132 -5.02 15.87 11.02
N GLU A 133 -5.60 14.76 10.54
CA GLU A 133 -6.92 14.77 9.89
C GLU A 133 -8.04 15.09 10.88
N ILE A 134 -8.01 14.49 12.07
CA ILE A 134 -9.00 14.76 13.14
C ILE A 134 -8.97 16.24 13.50
N LEU A 135 -7.79 16.81 13.77
CA LEU A 135 -7.63 18.24 14.09
C LEU A 135 -8.14 19.14 12.97
N ARG A 136 -7.94 18.77 11.70
CA ARG A 136 -8.45 19.53 10.55
C ARG A 136 -9.97 19.48 10.43
N ARG A 137 -10.58 18.30 10.64
CA ARG A 137 -12.04 18.11 10.55
C ARG A 137 -12.78 18.74 11.73
N GLU A 138 -12.22 18.63 12.93
CA GLU A 138 -12.82 19.06 14.20
C GLU A 138 -12.44 20.50 14.58
N ARG A 139 -11.83 21.28 13.67
CA ARG A 139 -11.24 22.60 13.97
C ARG A 139 -12.19 23.60 14.65
N THR A 140 -13.51 23.45 14.45
CA THR A 140 -14.55 24.31 15.02
C THR A 140 -15.19 23.74 16.29
N ALA A 141 -14.91 22.48 16.61
CA ALA A 141 -15.47 21.79 17.76
C ALA A 141 -15.00 22.44 19.07
N SER A 142 -15.87 22.42 20.08
CA SER A 142 -15.62 23.06 21.38
C SER A 142 -14.41 22.46 22.10
N TRP A 143 -14.24 21.14 22.03
CA TRP A 143 -13.16 20.42 22.72
C TRP A 143 -11.76 20.83 22.25
N ILE A 144 -11.59 21.23 20.98
CA ILE A 144 -10.28 21.72 20.49
C ILE A 144 -9.90 23.03 21.18
N ARG A 145 -10.87 23.89 21.49
CA ARG A 145 -10.62 25.17 22.19
C ARG A 145 -10.22 24.95 23.66
N GLU A 146 -10.68 23.87 24.27
CA GLU A 146 -10.29 23.47 25.63
C GLU A 146 -8.87 22.89 25.68
N VAL A 147 -8.48 22.11 24.67
CA VAL A 147 -7.14 21.49 24.57
C VAL A 147 -6.03 22.49 24.20
N LEU A 148 -6.36 23.58 23.51
CA LEU A 148 -5.41 24.62 23.09
C LEU A 148 -5.23 25.76 24.11
N ARG A 149 -5.97 25.75 25.22
CA ARG A 149 -5.76 26.64 26.38
C ARG A 149 -4.67 26.09 27.28
#